data_AF-A0A3N5PIG8-F1
#
_entry.id   AF-A0A3N5PIG8-F1
#
_cell.length_a   1.000
_cell.length_b   1.000
_cell.length_c   1.000
_cell.angle_alpha   90.00
_cell.angle_beta   90.00
_cell.angle_gamma   90.00
#
_symmetry.space_group_name_H-M   'P 1'
#
loop_
_entity.id
_entity.type
_entity.pdbx_description
1 polymer ?
#
loop_
_entity_poly.entity_id
_entity_poly.type
_entity_poly.pdbx_seq_one_letter_code
_entity_poly.pdbx_strand_id
1 'polypeptide(L)'
;MKGLIGSLREIARYPSAILGLVIIFLLVLVAVYAVVTIPYSEAIRLWRGGEDVWYNTPRSAKPAWFNVFRRDHLPETIIIKSTDEDISKTTEPAGEGMTRIIMSFPFEYTSRSFPDEVSVYFKSTFVEKVPYVSLTWLTPDGRELRVGYAATNGHPYRSIGRLLIEEGRISREAMTMRALRDWLSANPRELERVLRHNDAYVFFRLRPGPPV
;
A
#
# COMPACT_ATOMS: atom_id res chain seq x y z
N MET A 1 8.50 13.98 54.51
CA MET A 1 7.54 12.95 54.03
C MET A 1 6.12 13.09 54.58
N LYS A 2 5.86 13.62 55.79
CA LYS A 2 4.48 13.77 56.32
C LYS A 2 3.59 14.79 55.59
N GLY A 3 4.16 15.81 54.94
CA GLY A 3 3.40 16.82 54.17
C GLY A 3 2.79 16.31 52.88
N LEU A 4 3.50 15.46 52.12
CA LEU A 4 3.03 14.88 50.85
C LEU A 4 1.79 13.99 51.03
N ILE A 5 1.72 13.24 52.14
CA ILE A 5 0.59 12.35 52.45
C ILE A 5 -0.66 13.18 52.82
N GLY A 6 -0.48 14.34 53.46
CA GLY A 6 -1.56 15.27 53.77
C GLY A 6 -2.17 15.89 52.51
N SER A 7 -1.32 16.35 51.58
CA SER A 7 -1.76 16.95 50.31
C SER A 7 -2.47 15.95 49.39
N LEU A 8 -2.04 14.68 49.36
CA LEU A 8 -2.75 13.62 48.63
C LEU A 8 -4.17 13.37 49.15
N ARG A 9 -4.39 13.55 50.46
CA ARG A 9 -5.69 13.37 51.12
C ARG A 9 -6.65 14.54 50.84
N GLU A 10 -6.12 15.75 50.61
CA GLU A 10 -6.89 16.92 50.14
C GLU A 10 -7.28 16.81 48.67
N ILE A 11 -6.38 16.34 47.80
CA ILE A 11 -6.67 16.08 46.39
C ILE A 11 -7.82 15.07 46.24
N ALA A 12 -7.87 14.05 47.10
CA ALA A 12 -8.94 13.06 47.14
C ALA A 12 -10.31 13.61 47.60
N ARG A 13 -10.39 14.86 48.09
CA ARG A 13 -11.68 15.51 48.43
C ARG A 13 -12.34 16.20 47.23
N TYR A 14 -11.60 16.42 46.15
CA TYR A 14 -12.11 17.10 44.96
C TYR A 14 -12.39 16.07 43.84
N PRO A 15 -13.66 15.83 43.46
CA PRO A 15 -14.01 14.87 42.42
C PRO A 15 -13.34 15.15 41.07
N SER A 16 -13.17 16.42 40.72
CA SER A 16 -12.46 16.85 39.51
C SER A 16 -10.96 16.53 39.54
N ALA A 17 -10.32 16.63 40.70
CA ALA A 17 -8.91 16.30 40.86
C ALA A 17 -8.65 14.80 40.74
N ILE A 18 -9.56 13.97 41.28
CA ILE A 18 -9.53 12.51 41.08
C ILE A 18 -9.68 12.16 39.60
N LEU A 19 -10.64 12.78 38.89
CA LEU A 19 -10.85 12.55 37.47
C LEU A 19 -9.59 12.90 36.65
N GLY A 20 -8.95 14.04 36.96
CA GLY A 20 -7.68 14.43 36.33
C GLY A 20 -6.57 13.41 36.59
N LEU A 21 -6.46 12.90 37.81
CA LEU A 21 -5.45 11.90 38.18
C LEU A 21 -5.68 10.57 37.46
N VAL A 22 -6.94 10.16 37.29
CA VAL A 22 -7.32 8.98 36.50
C VAL A 22 -6.93 9.16 35.03
N ILE A 23 -7.22 10.33 34.44
CA ILE A 23 -6.83 10.63 33.05
C ILE A 23 -5.31 10.59 32.89
N ILE A 24 -4.56 11.23 33.79
CA ILE A 24 -3.09 11.22 33.76
C ILE A 24 -2.57 9.80 33.87
N PHE A 25 -3.10 9.01 34.81
CA PHE A 25 -2.71 7.62 34.98
C PHE A 25 -2.98 6.79 33.71
N LEU A 26 -4.12 7.00 33.07
CA LEU A 26 -4.49 6.31 31.83
C LEU A 26 -3.58 6.73 30.66
N LEU A 27 -3.22 8.02 30.57
CA LEU A 27 -2.25 8.51 29.58
C LEU A 27 -0.86 7.92 29.81
N VAL A 28 -0.42 7.78 31.07
CA VAL A 28 0.86 7.14 31.40
C VAL A 28 0.84 5.66 31.02
N LEU A 29 -0.25 4.95 31.29
CA LEU A 29 -0.41 3.56 30.88
C LEU A 29 -0.35 3.40 29.36
N VAL A 30 -1.04 4.26 28.61
CA VAL A 30 -1.00 4.26 27.14
C VAL A 30 0.41 4.57 26.62
N ALA A 31 1.12 5.53 27.23
CA ALA A 31 2.49 5.86 26.84
C ALA A 31 3.46 4.68 27.08
N VAL A 32 3.37 4.03 28.24
CA VAL A 32 4.17 2.83 28.54
C VAL A 32 3.81 1.70 27.57
N TYR A 33 2.52 1.47 27.34
CA TYR A 33 2.05 0.47 26.38
C TYR A 33 2.57 0.73 24.97
N ALA A 34 2.53 1.98 24.49
CA ALA A 34 3.03 2.36 23.17
C ALA A 34 4.54 2.08 23.03
N VAL A 35 5.35 2.40 24.05
CA VAL A 35 6.79 2.14 24.03
C VAL A 35 7.11 0.64 24.06
N VAL A 36 6.32 -0.15 24.79
CA VAL A 36 6.49 -1.61 24.87
C VAL A 36 6.07 -2.30 23.57
N THR A 37 4.96 -1.86 22.98
CA THR A 37 4.41 -2.47 21.76
C THR A 37 5.12 -2.03 20.48
N ILE A 38 5.60 -0.79 20.44
CA ILE A 38 6.31 -0.23 19.27
C ILE A 38 7.70 0.22 19.73
N PRO A 39 8.71 -0.67 19.64
CA PRO A 39 10.10 -0.33 19.96
C PRO A 39 10.59 0.87 19.16
N TYR A 40 11.52 1.65 19.70
CA TYR A 40 11.99 2.89 19.08
C TYR A 40 12.52 2.70 17.65
N SER A 41 13.17 1.57 17.35
CA SER A 41 13.61 1.21 16.00
C SER A 41 12.45 1.02 15.02
N GLU A 42 11.38 0.36 15.47
CA GLU A 42 10.16 0.13 14.70
C GLU A 42 9.39 1.43 14.50
N ALA A 43 9.32 2.28 15.53
CA ALA A 43 8.76 3.62 15.43
C ALA A 43 9.51 4.47 14.39
N ILE A 44 10.84 4.42 14.40
CA ILE A 44 11.67 5.10 13.37
C ILE A 44 11.38 4.51 11.98
N ARG A 45 11.25 3.19 11.84
CA ARG A 45 10.94 2.54 10.55
C ARG A 45 9.58 2.99 10.00
N LEU A 46 8.56 2.97 10.83
CA LEU A 46 7.20 3.41 10.48
C LEU A 46 7.16 4.93 10.18
N TRP A 47 7.85 5.74 10.98
CA TRP A 47 7.88 7.20 10.85
C TRP A 47 8.73 7.69 9.67
N ARG A 48 9.87 7.04 9.42
CA ARG A 48 10.67 7.25 8.20
C ARG A 48 10.08 6.55 6.98
N GLY A 49 8.97 5.83 7.16
CA GLY A 49 8.42 4.86 6.22
C GLY A 49 8.47 5.38 4.80
N GLY A 50 9.37 4.78 4.01
CA GLY A 50 9.38 4.95 2.57
C GLY A 50 8.17 4.25 1.95
N GLU A 51 8.09 4.30 0.63
CA GLU A 51 7.05 3.58 -0.13
C GLU A 51 6.95 2.11 0.29
N ASP A 52 8.01 1.46 0.76
CA ASP A 52 8.04 0.08 1.25
C ASP A 52 7.12 -0.23 2.45
N VAL A 53 6.77 0.75 3.28
CA VAL A 53 5.88 0.58 4.44
C VAL A 53 4.44 1.02 4.11
N TRP A 54 4.29 2.09 3.33
CA TRP A 54 3.01 2.75 3.12
C TRP A 54 2.43 2.54 1.71
N TYR A 55 3.10 1.85 0.77
CA TYR A 55 2.53 1.61 -0.58
C TYR A 55 1.22 0.83 -0.58
N ASN A 56 1.03 -0.06 0.41
CA ASN A 56 -0.20 -0.83 0.54
C ASN A 56 -1.33 -0.06 1.22
N THR A 57 -1.05 1.14 1.77
CA THR A 57 -2.02 1.93 2.52
C THR A 57 -2.23 3.26 1.81
N PRO A 58 -3.36 3.47 1.10
CA PRO A 58 -3.63 4.70 0.38
C PRO A 58 -3.53 5.91 1.31
N ARG A 59 -2.80 6.95 0.91
CA ARG A 59 -2.62 8.17 1.73
C ARG A 59 -3.93 8.91 1.98
N SER A 60 -4.91 8.73 1.12
CA SER A 60 -6.25 9.31 1.20
C SER A 60 -7.24 8.49 2.03
N ALA A 61 -6.91 7.23 2.34
CA ALA A 61 -7.81 6.35 3.09
C ALA A 61 -7.90 6.81 4.56
N LYS A 62 -9.12 6.81 5.10
CA LYS A 62 -9.33 7.09 6.52
C LYS A 62 -8.86 5.88 7.35
N PRO A 63 -8.38 6.10 8.58
CA PRO A 63 -8.03 5.00 9.47
C PRO A 63 -9.21 4.06 9.72
N ALA A 64 -8.96 2.75 9.82
CA ALA A 64 -10.01 1.74 10.01
C ALA A 64 -10.90 2.02 11.25
N TRP A 65 -10.32 2.56 12.33
CA TRP A 65 -11.08 2.91 13.54
C TRP A 65 -12.16 3.98 13.29
N PHE A 66 -12.10 4.71 12.19
CA PHE A 66 -13.14 5.67 11.80
C PHE A 66 -14.50 4.99 11.58
N ASN A 67 -14.52 3.69 11.24
CA ASN A 67 -15.75 2.90 11.11
C ASN A 67 -16.50 2.74 12.44
N VAL A 68 -15.83 2.83 13.60
CA VAL A 68 -16.48 2.75 14.93
C VAL A 68 -17.53 3.84 15.14
N PHE A 69 -17.37 4.99 14.47
CA PHE A 69 -18.27 6.14 14.59
C PHE A 69 -19.31 6.21 13.47
N ARG A 70 -19.33 5.26 12.54
CA ARG A 70 -20.23 5.25 11.38
C ARG A 70 -21.22 4.10 11.48
N ARG A 71 -22.47 4.37 11.06
CA ARG A 71 -23.45 3.31 10.81
C ARG A 71 -23.15 2.55 9.53
N ASP A 72 -22.69 3.26 8.50
CA ASP A 72 -22.25 2.67 7.22
C ASP A 72 -20.73 2.62 7.18
N HIS A 73 -20.17 1.40 7.22
CA HIS A 73 -18.73 1.17 7.17
C HIS A 73 -18.15 1.53 5.80
N LEU A 74 -17.09 2.33 5.82
CA LEU A 74 -16.25 2.56 4.65
C LEU A 74 -15.48 1.30 4.29
N PRO A 75 -15.13 1.11 3.01
CA PRO A 75 -14.31 -0.02 2.59
C PRO A 75 -12.95 0.07 3.28
N GLU A 76 -12.56 -1.05 3.91
CA GLU A 76 -11.23 -1.19 4.49
C GLU A 76 -10.22 -1.55 3.41
N THR A 77 -8.95 -1.25 3.67
CA THR A 77 -7.86 -1.60 2.76
C THR A 77 -7.68 -3.12 2.71
N ILE A 78 -7.96 -3.72 1.55
CA ILE A 78 -7.78 -5.15 1.31
C ILE A 78 -6.45 -5.33 0.56
N ILE A 79 -5.56 -6.15 1.10
CA ILE A 79 -4.26 -6.47 0.49
C ILE A 79 -4.28 -7.95 0.11
N ILE A 80 -4.11 -8.24 -1.18
CA ILE A 80 -4.11 -9.59 -1.71
C ILE A 80 -2.81 -9.81 -2.47
N LYS A 81 -2.13 -10.93 -2.23
CA LYS A 81 -0.88 -11.28 -2.89
C LYS A 81 -1.06 -12.55 -3.70
N SER A 82 -0.34 -12.65 -4.82
CA SER A 82 -0.32 -13.87 -5.64
C SER A 82 0.33 -15.09 -4.95
N THR A 83 0.82 -14.92 -3.73
CA THR A 83 1.41 -15.98 -2.89
C THR A 83 0.43 -16.53 -1.85
N ASP A 84 -0.76 -15.93 -1.73
CA ASP A 84 -1.74 -16.34 -0.73
C ASP A 84 -2.41 -17.65 -1.17
N GLU A 85 -2.76 -18.53 -0.23
CA GLU A 85 -3.24 -19.90 -0.51
C GLU A 85 -4.57 -19.92 -1.27
N ASP A 86 -5.39 -18.88 -1.11
CA ASP A 86 -6.72 -18.75 -1.71
C ASP A 86 -6.69 -18.31 -3.19
N ILE A 87 -5.50 -18.04 -3.75
CA ILE A 87 -5.36 -17.52 -5.11
C ILE A 87 -5.19 -18.64 -6.12
N SER A 88 -6.20 -18.81 -6.97
CA SER A 88 -6.12 -19.71 -8.11
C SER A 88 -5.22 -19.13 -9.21
N LYS A 89 -4.23 -19.91 -9.64
CA LYS A 89 -3.34 -19.58 -10.76
C LYS A 89 -3.38 -20.71 -11.79
N THR A 90 -3.94 -20.41 -12.95
CA THR A 90 -3.98 -21.33 -14.09
C THR A 90 -2.94 -20.89 -15.13
N THR A 91 -2.18 -21.85 -15.65
CA THR A 91 -1.15 -21.61 -16.66
C THR A 91 -1.47 -22.45 -17.89
N GLU A 92 -1.72 -21.80 -19.02
CA GLU A 92 -2.11 -22.43 -20.28
C GLU A 92 -1.14 -22.05 -21.39
N PRO A 93 -0.74 -22.99 -22.27
CA PRO A 93 0.04 -22.67 -23.46
C PRO A 93 -0.84 -21.87 -24.44
N ALA A 94 -0.36 -20.71 -24.87
CA ALA A 94 -1.09 -19.75 -25.70
C ALA A 94 -0.53 -19.63 -27.13
N GLY A 95 -0.05 -20.75 -27.69
CA GLY A 95 0.63 -20.81 -28.99
C GLY A 95 2.16 -20.93 -28.86
N GLU A 96 2.87 -20.91 -29.99
CA GLU A 96 4.33 -21.09 -30.04
C GLU A 96 5.07 -20.07 -29.15
N GLY A 97 5.62 -20.58 -28.04
CA GLY A 97 6.46 -19.79 -27.11
C GLY A 97 5.72 -18.81 -26.19
N MET A 98 4.39 -18.74 -26.23
CA MET A 98 3.61 -17.87 -25.33
C MET A 98 2.88 -18.68 -24.26
N THR A 99 2.90 -18.16 -23.03
CA THR A 99 2.18 -18.74 -21.90
C THR A 99 1.14 -17.74 -21.42
N ARG A 100 -0.13 -18.17 -21.34
CA ARG A 100 -1.20 -17.40 -20.70
C ARG A 100 -1.26 -17.79 -19.23
N ILE A 101 -1.17 -16.79 -18.35
CA ILE A 101 -1.32 -16.97 -16.91
C ILE A 101 -2.59 -16.25 -16.51
N ILE A 102 -3.56 -16.99 -15.97
CA ILE A 102 -4.81 -16.44 -15.43
C ILE A 102 -4.70 -16.56 -13.91
N MET A 103 -4.81 -15.43 -13.21
CA MET A 103 -4.85 -15.39 -11.75
C MET A 103 -6.18 -14.77 -11.33
N SER A 104 -6.92 -15.48 -10.48
CA SER A 104 -8.18 -14.98 -9.94
C SER A 104 -7.98 -14.62 -8.48
N PHE A 105 -8.31 -13.37 -8.13
CA PHE A 105 -8.18 -12.81 -6.79
C PHE A 105 -9.57 -12.59 -6.20
N PRO A 106 -10.24 -13.62 -5.66
CA PRO A 106 -11.50 -13.44 -4.98
C PRO A 106 -11.27 -12.69 -3.66
N PHE A 107 -12.17 -11.78 -3.32
CA PHE A 107 -12.19 -11.13 -2.02
C PHE A 107 -13.62 -10.80 -1.61
N GLU A 108 -13.87 -10.82 -0.30
CA GLU A 108 -15.15 -10.39 0.24
C GLU A 108 -15.23 -8.87 0.27
N TYR A 109 -16.27 -8.32 -0.34
CA TYR A 109 -16.55 -6.89 -0.33
C TYR A 109 -17.82 -6.59 0.45
N THR A 110 -17.66 -6.05 1.66
CA THR A 110 -18.76 -5.85 2.62
C THR A 110 -19.33 -4.42 2.60
N SER A 111 -18.64 -3.48 1.96
CA SER A 111 -19.07 -2.07 1.90
C SER A 111 -20.06 -1.81 0.76
N ARG A 112 -20.92 -0.81 0.95
CA ARG A 112 -21.90 -0.36 -0.06
C ARG A 112 -21.34 0.69 -1.01
N SER A 113 -20.33 1.45 -0.59
CA SER A 113 -19.65 2.44 -1.43
C SER A 113 -18.62 1.76 -2.32
N PHE A 114 -18.19 2.41 -3.40
CA PHE A 114 -17.04 1.96 -4.20
C PHE A 114 -15.72 2.20 -3.44
N PRO A 115 -14.65 1.44 -3.73
CA PRO A 115 -13.33 1.73 -3.20
C PRO A 115 -12.82 3.06 -3.77
N ASP A 116 -12.14 3.83 -2.92
CA ASP A 116 -11.54 5.11 -3.32
C ASP A 116 -10.35 4.91 -4.28
N GLU A 117 -9.64 3.79 -4.17
CA GLU A 117 -8.48 3.45 -4.98
C GLU A 117 -8.39 1.94 -5.20
N VAL A 118 -7.90 1.54 -6.39
CA VAL A 118 -7.50 0.16 -6.69
C VAL A 118 -6.11 0.22 -7.31
N SER A 119 -5.14 -0.39 -6.62
CA SER A 119 -3.74 -0.41 -7.04
C SER A 119 -3.29 -1.84 -7.29
N VAL A 120 -2.70 -2.08 -8.47
CA VAL A 120 -2.25 -3.41 -8.90
C VAL A 120 -0.77 -3.36 -9.19
N TYR A 121 0.01 -4.01 -8.33
CA TYR A 121 1.44 -4.16 -8.48
C TYR A 121 1.75 -5.55 -9.00
N PHE A 122 2.48 -5.64 -10.12
CA PHE A 122 2.93 -6.93 -10.63
C PHE A 122 4.40 -6.88 -10.99
N LYS A 123 5.10 -7.98 -10.70
CA LYS A 123 6.47 -8.22 -11.15
C LYS A 123 6.41 -9.21 -12.30
N SER A 124 6.95 -8.82 -13.45
CA SER A 124 7.14 -9.75 -14.57
C SER A 124 8.62 -9.97 -14.86
N THR A 125 8.91 -11.22 -15.23
CA THR A 125 10.15 -11.70 -15.82
C THR A 125 9.84 -12.15 -17.23
N PHE A 126 10.49 -11.57 -18.23
CA PHE A 126 10.37 -11.94 -19.63
C PHE A 126 11.75 -11.93 -20.30
N VAL A 127 11.92 -12.74 -21.35
CA VAL A 127 13.18 -12.86 -22.10
C VAL A 127 13.13 -11.99 -23.35
N GLU A 128 12.20 -12.27 -24.27
CA GLU A 128 12.13 -11.57 -25.55
C GLU A 128 11.03 -10.50 -25.60
N LYS A 129 9.81 -10.83 -25.14
CA LYS A 129 8.64 -9.97 -25.30
C LYS A 129 8.03 -9.60 -23.96
N VAL A 130 7.78 -8.30 -23.79
CA VAL A 130 7.08 -7.74 -22.62
C VAL A 130 5.72 -8.44 -22.50
N PRO A 131 5.32 -8.92 -21.30
CA PRO A 131 4.02 -9.54 -21.13
C PRO A 131 2.91 -8.54 -21.43
N TYR A 132 1.87 -9.02 -22.10
CA TYR A 132 0.62 -8.28 -22.18
C TYR A 132 -0.20 -8.59 -20.92
N VAL A 133 -0.50 -7.56 -20.13
CA VAL A 133 -1.32 -7.69 -18.93
C VAL A 133 -2.70 -7.09 -19.21
N SER A 134 -3.73 -7.90 -18.99
CA SER A 134 -5.11 -7.47 -19.01
C SER A 134 -5.69 -7.70 -17.63
N LEU A 135 -6.41 -6.70 -17.12
CA LEU A 135 -7.16 -6.82 -15.88
C LEU A 135 -8.65 -6.79 -16.17
N THR A 136 -9.36 -7.79 -15.65
CA THR A 136 -10.80 -7.90 -15.73
C THR A 136 -11.36 -7.91 -14.32
N TRP A 137 -12.30 -7.03 -14.06
CA TRP A 137 -13.04 -6.97 -12.80
C TRP A 137 -14.36 -7.72 -12.95
N LEU A 138 -14.54 -8.77 -12.16
CA LEU A 138 -15.81 -9.48 -12.06
C LEU A 138 -16.62 -8.89 -10.92
N THR A 139 -17.77 -8.31 -11.24
CA THR A 139 -18.68 -7.72 -10.25
C THR A 139 -19.55 -8.80 -9.58
N PRO A 140 -20.07 -8.57 -8.36
CA PRO A 140 -20.99 -9.50 -7.70
C PRO A 140 -22.27 -9.80 -8.50
N ASP A 141 -22.68 -8.88 -9.38
CA ASP A 141 -23.82 -9.05 -10.28
C ASP A 141 -23.45 -9.74 -11.62
N GLY A 142 -22.25 -10.31 -11.72
CA GLY A 142 -21.81 -11.14 -12.85
C GLY A 142 -21.33 -10.35 -14.07
N ARG A 143 -21.26 -9.02 -14.01
CA ARG A 143 -20.67 -8.22 -15.10
C ARG A 143 -19.15 -8.32 -15.06
N GLU A 144 -18.57 -8.38 -16.25
CA GLU A 144 -17.13 -8.27 -16.48
C GLU A 144 -16.78 -6.87 -16.98
N LEU A 145 -15.86 -6.21 -16.29
CA LEU A 145 -15.36 -4.87 -16.63
C LEU A 145 -13.86 -4.94 -16.90
N ARG A 146 -13.45 -4.68 -18.14
CA ARG A 146 -12.04 -4.69 -18.52
C ARG A 146 -11.41 -3.34 -18.23
N VAL A 147 -10.23 -3.32 -17.60
CA VAL A 147 -9.44 -2.10 -17.43
C VAL A 147 -8.55 -1.93 -18.65
N GLY A 148 -8.85 -0.94 -19.49
CA GLY A 148 -8.09 -0.61 -20.69
C GLY A 148 -7.40 0.75 -20.57
N TYR A 149 -6.39 1.00 -21.40
CA TYR A 149 -5.79 2.33 -21.55
C TYR A 149 -6.86 3.39 -21.84
N ALA A 150 -6.81 4.51 -21.12
CA ALA A 150 -7.66 5.68 -21.35
C ALA A 150 -6.90 6.83 -22.00
N ALA A 151 -5.84 7.31 -21.35
CA ALA A 151 -5.12 8.52 -21.74
C ALA A 151 -3.74 8.57 -21.07
N THR A 152 -2.91 9.53 -21.47
CA THR A 152 -1.75 9.98 -20.68
C THR A 152 -1.94 11.42 -20.24
N ASN A 153 -1.18 11.86 -19.25
CA ASN A 153 -1.14 13.27 -18.84
C ASN A 153 -0.35 14.18 -19.82
N GLY A 154 0.04 13.68 -20.99
CA GLY A 154 0.72 14.46 -22.03
C GLY A 154 2.21 14.71 -21.80
N HIS A 155 2.77 14.36 -20.64
CA HIS A 155 4.20 14.51 -20.38
C HIS A 155 5.02 13.46 -21.15
N PRO A 156 6.20 13.82 -21.67
CA PRO A 156 7.07 12.86 -22.35
C PRO A 156 7.62 11.84 -21.35
N TYR A 157 7.70 10.59 -21.78
CA TYR A 157 8.30 9.53 -20.97
C TYR A 157 9.79 9.81 -20.73
N ARG A 158 10.22 9.75 -19.46
CA ARG A 158 11.63 9.83 -19.06
C ARG A 158 12.06 8.52 -18.41
N SER A 159 13.15 7.92 -18.92
CA SER A 159 13.60 6.61 -18.47
C SER A 159 14.35 6.68 -17.14
N ILE A 160 13.77 6.08 -16.10
CA ILE A 160 14.40 5.95 -14.79
C ILE A 160 15.64 5.04 -14.81
N GLY A 161 15.69 4.06 -15.72
CA GLY A 161 16.88 3.23 -15.91
C GLY A 161 18.02 4.04 -16.52
N ARG A 162 17.73 4.89 -17.50
CA ARG A 162 18.73 5.78 -18.09
C ARG A 162 19.28 6.76 -17.06
N LEU A 163 18.43 7.32 -16.20
CA LEU A 163 18.86 8.16 -15.07
C LEU A 163 19.90 7.45 -14.20
N LEU A 164 19.63 6.20 -13.78
CA LEU A 164 20.56 5.45 -12.93
C LEU A 164 21.88 5.07 -13.63
N ILE A 165 21.86 4.91 -14.96
CA ILE A 165 23.10 4.74 -15.74
C ILE A 165 23.90 6.04 -15.75
N GLU A 166 23.25 7.16 -16.03
CA GLU A 166 23.89 8.48 -16.10
C GLU A 166 24.47 8.90 -14.74
N GLU A 167 23.81 8.51 -13.63
CA GLU A 167 24.30 8.71 -12.27
C GLU A 167 25.37 7.68 -11.82
N GLY A 168 25.74 6.72 -12.67
CA GLY A 168 26.73 5.69 -12.36
C GLY A 168 26.30 4.69 -11.28
N ARG A 169 24.98 4.59 -11.00
CA ARG A 169 24.43 3.68 -9.97
C ARG A 169 24.38 2.24 -10.44
N ILE A 170 24.13 2.03 -11.73
CA ILE A 170 24.11 0.74 -12.41
C ILE A 170 24.81 0.95 -13.76
N SER A 171 25.76 0.08 -14.13
CA SER A 171 26.42 0.20 -15.43
C SER A 171 25.44 -0.04 -16.57
N ARG A 172 25.75 0.50 -17.76
CA ARG A 172 24.93 0.29 -18.95
C ARG A 172 24.82 -1.20 -19.30
N GLU A 173 25.89 -1.99 -19.14
CA GLU A 173 25.84 -3.43 -19.43
C GLU A 173 25.02 -4.21 -18.39
N ALA A 174 25.03 -3.77 -17.13
CA ALA A 174 24.29 -4.42 -16.04
C ALA A 174 22.81 -4.00 -15.97
N MET A 175 22.39 -2.98 -16.73
CA MET A 175 21.05 -2.43 -16.65
C MET A 175 20.00 -3.40 -17.20
N THR A 176 19.21 -3.95 -16.28
CA THR A 176 18.04 -4.79 -16.56
C THR A 176 16.90 -4.38 -15.63
N MET A 177 15.65 -4.75 -15.96
CA MET A 177 14.51 -4.52 -15.06
C MET A 177 14.69 -5.18 -13.69
N ARG A 178 15.43 -6.29 -13.61
CA ARG A 178 15.78 -6.95 -12.36
C ARG A 178 16.77 -6.11 -11.57
N ALA A 179 17.90 -5.72 -12.18
CA ALA A 179 18.91 -4.88 -11.52
C ALA A 179 18.34 -3.53 -11.05
N LEU A 180 17.48 -2.90 -11.86
CA LEU A 180 16.75 -1.68 -11.50
C LEU A 180 15.88 -1.90 -10.26
N ARG A 181 15.06 -2.97 -10.23
CA ARG A 181 14.21 -3.29 -9.08
C ARG A 181 15.02 -3.63 -7.83
N ASP A 182 16.11 -4.39 -7.99
CA ASP A 182 16.97 -4.80 -6.88
C ASP A 182 17.65 -3.56 -6.27
N TRP A 183 18.14 -2.65 -7.11
CA TRP A 183 18.72 -1.38 -6.67
C TRP A 183 17.69 -0.48 -5.97
N LEU A 184 16.50 -0.31 -6.55
CA LEU A 184 15.43 0.48 -5.92
C LEU A 184 14.99 -0.11 -4.58
N SER A 185 14.90 -1.42 -4.48
CA SER A 185 14.55 -2.13 -3.23
C SER A 185 15.65 -1.97 -2.16
N ALA A 186 16.92 -1.93 -2.57
CA ALA A 186 18.05 -1.69 -1.68
C ALA A 186 18.22 -0.21 -1.28
N ASN A 187 17.62 0.72 -2.02
CA ASN A 187 17.76 2.18 -1.84
C ASN A 187 16.40 2.88 -1.69
N PRO A 188 15.59 2.57 -0.66
CA PRO A 188 14.22 3.10 -0.52
C PRO A 188 14.15 4.62 -0.39
N ARG A 189 15.22 5.28 0.08
CA ARG A 189 15.30 6.76 0.16
C ARG A 189 15.38 7.43 -1.21
N GLU A 190 15.86 6.72 -2.23
CA GLU A 190 16.02 7.23 -3.59
C GLU A 190 14.79 6.95 -4.46
N LEU A 191 13.89 6.07 -4.00
CA LEU A 191 12.77 5.54 -4.77
C LEU A 191 11.85 6.65 -5.30
N GLU A 192 11.37 7.53 -4.42
CA GLU A 192 10.50 8.64 -4.83
C GLU A 192 11.19 9.57 -5.82
N ARG A 193 12.47 9.91 -5.58
CA ARG A 193 13.25 10.78 -6.49
C ARG A 193 13.38 10.15 -7.88
N VAL A 194 13.65 8.85 -7.94
CA VAL A 194 13.82 8.12 -9.19
C VAL A 194 12.49 7.95 -9.91
N LEU A 195 11.40 7.61 -9.22
CA LEU A 195 10.08 7.49 -9.85
C LEU A 195 9.56 8.84 -10.36
N ARG A 196 9.71 9.90 -9.56
CA ARG A 196 9.35 11.28 -9.95
C ARG A 196 10.20 11.85 -11.07
N HIS A 197 11.28 11.18 -11.47
CA HIS A 197 11.97 11.52 -12.71
C HIS A 197 11.04 11.34 -13.91
N ASN A 198 10.11 10.38 -13.90
CA ASN A 198 9.14 10.22 -14.98
C ASN A 198 7.82 10.94 -14.64
N ASP A 199 7.62 12.13 -15.22
CA ASP A 199 6.36 12.88 -15.05
C ASP A 199 5.21 12.25 -15.85
N ALA A 200 5.47 11.29 -16.74
CA ALA A 200 4.44 10.67 -17.56
C ALA A 200 3.58 9.69 -16.74
N TYR A 201 2.28 9.97 -16.67
CA TYR A 201 1.26 9.13 -16.07
C TYR A 201 0.31 8.56 -17.11
N VAL A 202 -0.10 7.30 -16.92
CA VAL A 202 -1.08 6.59 -17.76
C VAL A 202 -2.37 6.42 -16.97
N PHE A 203 -3.48 6.91 -17.54
CA PHE A 203 -4.82 6.73 -17.02
C PHE A 203 -5.48 5.52 -17.69
N PHE A 204 -6.31 4.81 -16.94
CA PHE A 204 -7.07 3.67 -17.42
C PHE A 204 -8.57 3.95 -17.37
N ARG A 205 -9.35 3.30 -18.24
CA ARG A 205 -10.82 3.34 -18.26
C ARG A 205 -11.37 1.94 -18.26
N LEU A 206 -12.53 1.79 -17.65
CA LEU A 206 -13.32 0.58 -17.78
C LEU A 206 -13.89 0.49 -19.20
N ARG A 207 -13.84 -0.72 -19.77
CA ARG A 207 -14.45 -1.09 -21.05
C ARG A 207 -15.35 -2.31 -20.82
N PRO A 208 -16.57 -2.30 -21.35
CA PRO A 208 -17.42 -3.49 -21.34
C PRO A 208 -16.88 -4.53 -22.33
N GLY A 209 -17.11 -5.81 -22.05
CA GLY A 209 -16.88 -6.92 -22.98
C GLY A 209 -15.93 -8.00 -22.47
N PRO A 210 -15.98 -9.20 -23.07
CA PRO A 210 -15.21 -10.37 -22.64
C PRO A 210 -13.69 -10.17 -22.82
N PRO A 211 -12.86 -10.95 -22.12
CA PRO A 211 -11.41 -10.93 -22.29
C PRO A 211 -11.02 -11.32 -23.73
N VAL A 212 -10.06 -10.59 -24.32
CA VAL A 212 -9.40 -10.95 -25.58
C VAL A 212 -8.11 -11.67 -25.25
#